data_AF-A0AA95RKP9-F1
#
_entry.id   AF-A0AA95RKP9-F1
#
_cell.length_a   1.000
_cell.length_b   1.000
_cell.length_c   1.000
_cell.angle_alpha   90.00
_cell.angle_beta   90.00
_cell.angle_gamma   90.00
#
_symmetry.space_group_name_H-M   'P 1'
#
loop_
_entity.id
_entity.type
_entity.pdbx_description
1 polymer ?
#
loop_
_entity_poly.entity_id
_entity_poly.type
_entity_poly.pdbx_seq_one_letter_code
_entity_poly.pdbx_strand_id
1 'polypeptide(L)' 'MKTKAELITKISLLKRKIDQCLDERDQEAFNRLTFELRVCQRYLETRMNTTETSIKERLEQNRDKFFYL' A
#
# COMPACT_ATOMS: atom_id res chain seq x y z
N MET A 1 1.52 4.41 -16.35
CA MET A 1 1.09 4.36 -14.93
C MET A 1 1.97 3.35 -14.22
N LYS A 2 2.99 3.80 -13.46
CA LYS A 2 3.80 2.91 -12.61
C LYS A 2 3.03 2.66 -11.32
N THR A 3 2.08 1.76 -11.46
CA THR A 3 0.95 1.51 -10.58
C THR A 3 1.36 0.54 -9.48
N LYS A 4 0.82 0.77 -8.27
CA LYS A 4 0.64 -0.14 -7.11
C LYS A 4 1.49 -1.42 -7.03
N ALA A 5 1.51 -2.27 -8.07
CA ALA A 5 2.43 -3.39 -8.25
C ALA A 5 3.90 -3.04 -7.93
N GLU A 6 4.42 -1.90 -8.39
CA GLU A 6 5.82 -1.51 -8.09
C GLU A 6 6.05 -1.27 -6.59
N LEU A 7 5.03 -0.72 -5.91
CA LEU A 7 5.03 -0.51 -4.46
C LEU A 7 4.90 -1.82 -3.68
N ILE A 8 4.04 -2.72 -4.14
CA ILE A 8 3.84 -4.06 -3.57
C ILE A 8 5.14 -4.87 -3.70
N THR A 9 5.78 -4.85 -4.88
CA THR A 9 7.08 -5.47 -5.09
C THR A 9 8.14 -4.90 -4.16
N LYS A 10 8.16 -3.58 -3.94
CA LYS A 10 9.06 -2.91 -2.98
C LYS A 10 8.82 -3.40 -1.54
N ILE A 11 7.56 -3.52 -1.13
CA ILE A 11 7.20 -4.05 0.21
C ILE A 11 7.66 -5.50 0.36
N SER A 12 7.45 -6.35 -0.65
CA SER A 12 7.91 -7.74 -0.62
C SER A 12 9.44 -7.85 -0.53
N LEU A 13 10.16 -6.98 -1.25
CA LEU A 13 11.62 -6.89 -1.18
C LEU A 13 12.10 -6.45 0.22
N LEU A 14 11.44 -5.45 0.80
CA LEU A 14 11.75 -4.98 2.16
C LEU A 14 11.52 -6.08 3.20
N LYS A 15 10.42 -6.85 3.12
CA LYS A 15 10.19 -7.99 4.02
C LYS A 15 11.32 -9.00 3.94
N ARG A 16 11.73 -9.38 2.73
CA ARG A 16 12.80 -10.37 2.52
C ARG A 16 14.15 -9.90 3.08
N LYS A 17 14.44 -8.59 3.00
CA LYS A 17 15.63 -8.00 3.63
C LYS A 17 15.53 -7.96 5.15
N ILE A 18 14.33 -7.74 5.70
CA ILE A 18 14.09 -7.80 7.15
C ILE A 18 14.34 -9.22 7.67
N ASP A 19 13.86 -10.24 6.96
CA ASP A 19 14.14 -11.64 7.29
C ASP A 19 15.67 -11.93 7.27
N GLN A 20 16.41 -11.42 6.28
CA GLN A 20 17.88 -11.53 6.27
C GLN A 20 18.55 -10.79 7.42
N CYS A 21 18.09 -9.59 7.79
CA CYS A 21 18.64 -8.86 8.93
C CYS A 21 18.38 -9.58 10.27
N LEU A 22 17.29 -10.35 10.38
CA LEU A 22 17.03 -11.17 11.56
C LEU A 22 18.05 -12.32 11.68
N ASP A 23 18.43 -12.94 10.55
CA ASP A 23 19.51 -13.93 10.50
C ASP A 23 20.87 -13.34 10.91
N GLU A 24 21.18 -12.11 10.45
CA GLU A 24 22.43 -11.41 10.77
C GLU A 24 22.44 -10.76 12.16
N ARG A 25 21.31 -10.81 12.90
CA ARG A 25 21.08 -10.14 14.19
C ARG A 25 21.37 -8.63 14.16
N ASP A 26 21.22 -8.00 13.00
CA ASP A 26 21.50 -6.59 12.80
C ASP A 26 20.28 -5.73 13.16
N GLN A 27 20.22 -5.33 14.43
CA GLN A 27 19.08 -4.64 15.02
C GLN A 27 18.89 -3.22 14.47
N GLU A 28 19.97 -2.55 14.03
CA GLU A 28 19.89 -1.23 13.43
C GLU A 28 19.29 -1.30 12.02
N ALA A 29 19.77 -2.25 11.21
CA ALA A 29 19.23 -2.49 9.88
C ALA A 29 17.75 -2.92 9.94
N PHE A 30 17.40 -3.79 10.90
CA PHE A 30 16.02 -4.20 11.15
C PHE A 30 15.11 -3.01 11.45
N ASN A 31 15.51 -2.11 12.35
CA ASN A 31 14.70 -0.94 12.71
C ASN A 31 14.51 0.03 11.54
N ARG A 32 15.56 0.30 10.76
CA ARG A 32 15.44 1.16 9.56
C ARG A 32 14.51 0.56 8.52
N LEU A 33 14.69 -0.73 8.19
CA LEU A 33 13.88 -1.41 7.18
C LEU A 33 12.43 -1.57 7.62
N THR A 34 12.18 -1.83 8.90
CA THR A 34 10.83 -1.91 9.46
C THR A 34 10.12 -0.55 9.42
N PHE A 35 10.83 0.54 9.70
CA PHE A 35 10.30 1.89 9.57
C PHE A 35 9.93 2.21 8.13
N GLU A 36 10.83 1.93 7.18
CA GLU A 36 10.58 2.15 5.75
C GLU A 36 9.40 1.31 5.24
N LEU A 37 9.26 0.07 5.74
CA LEU A 37 8.13 -0.79 5.42
C LEU A 37 6.80 -0.24 5.94
N ARG A 38 6.75 0.29 7.17
CA ARG A 38 5.55 0.97 7.71
C ARG A 38 5.16 2.18 6.88
N VAL A 39 6.13 2.98 6.45
CA VAL A 39 5.86 4.16 5.60
C VAL A 39 5.29 3.71 4.25
N CYS A 40 5.86 2.68 3.63
CA CYS A 40 5.35 2.13 2.38
C CYS A 40 3.93 1.55 2.53
N GLN A 41 3.65 0.84 3.62
CA GLN A 41 2.32 0.31 3.91
C GLN A 41 1.29 1.42 4.12
N ARG A 42 1.62 2.45 4.91
CA ARG A 42 0.72 3.57 5.16
C ARG A 42 0.46 4.41 3.90
N TYR A 43 1.47 4.54 3.04
CA TYR A 43 1.33 5.19 1.74
C TYR A 43 0.44 4.36 0.79
N LEU A 44 0.59 3.03 0.80
CA LEU A 44 -0.26 2.12 0.05
C LEU A 44 -1.72 2.20 0.54
N GLU A 45 -1.93 2.13 1.85
CA GLU A 45 -3.26 2.22 2.49
C GLU A 45 -3.94 3.55 2.19
N THR A 46 -3.22 4.67 2.35
CA THR A 46 -3.77 6.00 2.02
C THR A 46 -4.15 6.08 0.54
N ARG A 47 -3.29 5.62 -0.37
CA ARG A 47 -3.62 5.55 -1.81
C ARG A 47 -4.78 4.61 -2.11
N MET A 48 -4.91 3.47 -1.42
CA MET A 48 -6.00 2.52 -1.62
C MET A 48 -7.32 3.11 -1.14
N ASN A 49 -7.35 3.68 0.07
CA ASN A 49 -8.53 4.31 0.64
C ASN A 49 -9.03 5.47 -0.22
N THR A 50 -8.17 6.39 -0.65
CA THR A 50 -8.59 7.51 -1.53
C THR A 50 -9.11 7.03 -2.89
N THR A 51 -8.57 5.93 -3.41
CA THR A 51 -9.06 5.33 -4.66
C THR A 51 -10.42 4.66 -4.45
N GLU A 52 -10.61 3.96 -3.33
CA GLU A 52 -11.87 3.29 -3.00
C GLU A 52 -13.00 4.28 -2.73
N THR A 53 -12.79 5.35 -1.94
CA THR A 53 -13.83 6.38 -1.75
C THR A 53 -14.21 7.04 -3.07
N SER A 54 -13.23 7.39 -3.90
CA SER A 54 -13.51 8.03 -5.19
C SER A 54 -14.23 7.11 -6.18
N ILE A 55 -13.93 5.80 -6.18
CA ILE A 55 -14.66 4.83 -7.01
C ILE A 55 -16.06 4.59 -6.46
N LYS A 56 -16.23 4.52 -5.13
CA LYS A 56 -17.53 4.30 -4.48
C LYS A 56 -18.46 5.49 -4.69
N GLU A 57 -17.97 6.72 -4.51
CA GLU A 57 -18.71 7.96 -4.80
C GLU A 57 -19.13 8.03 -6.28
N ARG A 58 -18.25 7.66 -7.22
CA ARG A 58 -18.59 7.63 -8.65
C ARG A 58 -19.59 6.53 -8.98
N LEU A 59 -19.58 5.40 -8.26
CA LEU A 59 -20.54 4.32 -8.45
C LEU A 59 -21.92 4.68 -7.90
N GLU A 60 -21.99 5.35 -6.74
CA GLU A 60 -23.24 5.86 -6.16
C GLU A 60 -23.85 6.96 -7.03
N GLN A 61 -23.06 7.93 -7.50
CA GLN A 61 -23.54 8.95 -8.45
C GLN A 61 -24.05 8.37 -9.77
N ASN A 62 -23.54 7.19 -10.18
CA ASN A 62 -24.02 6.53 -11.39
C ASN A 62 -25.29 5.71 -11.12
N ARG A 63 -25.44 5.10 -9.94
CA ARG A 63 -26.69 4.42 -9.53
C ARG A 63 -27.87 5.38 -9.46
N ASP A 64 -27.68 6.58 -8.92
CA ASP A 64 -28.74 7.60 -8.87
C ASP A 64 -29.24 8.01 -10.27
N LYS A 65 -28.40 7.94 -11.30
CA LYS A 65 -28.80 8.25 -12.68
C LYS A 65 -29.65 7.17 -13.36
N PHE A 66 -29.58 5.92 -12.90
CA PHE A 66 -30.32 4.81 -13.52
C PHE A 66 -31.71 4.56 -12.90
N PHE A 67 -32.05 5.22 -11.79
CA PHE A 67 -33.35 5.07 -11.11
C PHE A 67 -34.37 6.18 -11.42
N TYR A 68 -34.04 7.13 -12.32
CA TYR A 68 -34.95 8.18 -12.80
C TYR A 68 -35.38 7.99 -14.26
N LEU A 69 -35.76 6.75 -14.63
CA LEU A 69 -36.40 6.45 -15.91
C LEU A 69 -37.60 5.52 -15.70
#